data_AF-A0A7W8SS05-F1
#
_entry.id   AF-A0A7W8SS05-F1
#
_cell.length_a   1.000
_cell.length_b   1.000
_cell.length_c   1.000
_cell.angle_alpha   90.00
_cell.angle_beta   90.00
_cell.angle_gamma   90.00
#
_symmetry.space_group_name_H-M   'P 1'
#
loop_
_entity.id
_entity.type
_entity.pdbx_description
1 polymer ?
#
loop_
_entity_poly.entity_id
_entity_poly.type
_entity_poly.pdbx_seq_one_letter_code
_entity_poly.pdbx_strand_id
1 'polypeptide(L)'
;MASKSVVLEVREITLAIELVELGARLQLLEAETSLSRDRLVKLYKELKGVSPPKGMLPFSTDWFMTWQPNFHSSLFYNIYRFMAGHGGCRAIESIVKSYRLYLEHVQLHDDEPVLSLTRAWTLVRFFDSGMLQMSACRRCGGHFVAHAYDPQHGFVCGLCQPPSRAGKTKKAAQTRAERQIAVAGIPAEVPQVTDARAHEARCPAPTLDTPVNAEV
;
A
#
# COMPACT_ATOMS: atom_id res chain seq x y z
N MET A 1 33.83 11.52 26.48
CA MET A 1 32.66 11.37 25.59
C MET A 1 32.85 12.32 24.42
N ALA A 2 33.06 11.81 23.20
CA ALA A 2 33.20 12.69 22.03
C ALA A 2 31.87 13.43 21.81
N SER A 3 31.93 14.76 21.70
CA SER A 3 30.77 15.61 21.42
C SER A 3 30.16 15.19 20.07
N LYS A 4 28.92 14.70 20.08
CA LYS A 4 28.19 14.41 18.84
C LYS A 4 28.08 15.69 18.03
N SER A 5 28.42 15.61 16.74
CA SER A 5 28.31 16.74 15.83
C SER A 5 26.84 17.13 15.66
N VAL A 6 26.50 18.39 15.96
CA VAL A 6 25.16 18.94 15.77
C VAL A 6 24.73 18.85 14.30
N VAL A 7 25.66 19.07 13.37
CA VAL A 7 25.38 18.99 11.92
C VAL A 7 24.97 17.57 11.52
N LEU A 8 25.64 16.55 12.07
CA LEU A 8 25.26 15.16 11.82
C LEU A 8 23.89 14.85 12.43
N GLU A 9 23.64 15.31 13.66
CA GLU A 9 22.34 15.12 14.30
C GLU A 9 21.19 15.75 13.49
N VAL A 10 21.38 16.98 12.99
CA VAL A 10 20.38 17.64 12.13
C VAL A 10 20.14 16.82 10.86
N ARG A 11 21.19 16.33 10.20
CA ARG A 11 21.05 15.49 8.99
C ARG A 11 20.24 14.22 9.25
N GLU A 12 20.49 13.56 10.37
CA GLU A 12 19.78 12.32 10.75
C GLU A 12 18.30 12.59 11.06
N ILE A 13 18.00 13.71 11.72
CA ILE A 13 16.61 14.14 11.96
C ILE A 13 15.92 14.50 10.64
N THR A 14 16.56 15.25 9.75
CA THR A 14 15.99 15.61 8.44
C THR A 14 15.70 14.37 7.60
N LEU A 15 16.61 13.41 7.56
CA LEU A 15 16.39 12.13 6.87
C LEU A 15 15.21 11.37 7.49
N ALA A 16 15.12 11.31 8.82
CA ALA A 16 14.01 10.64 9.50
C ALA A 16 12.66 11.29 9.19
N ILE A 17 12.58 12.62 9.18
CA ILE A 17 11.37 13.37 8.81
C ILE A 17 10.94 12.99 7.38
N GLU A 18 11.87 13.07 6.43
CA GLU A 18 11.63 12.76 5.02
C GLU A 18 11.08 11.33 4.83
N LEU A 19 11.69 10.35 5.50
CA LEU A 19 11.24 8.96 5.44
C LEU A 19 9.85 8.78 6.06
N VAL A 20 9.56 9.43 7.20
CA VAL A 20 8.22 9.40 7.83
C VAL A 20 7.16 10.01 6.91
N GLU A 21 7.47 11.13 6.27
CA GLU A 21 6.55 11.80 5.35
C GLU A 21 6.17 10.89 4.18
N LEU A 22 7.14 10.18 3.62
CA LEU A 22 6.98 9.18 2.55
C LEU A 22 6.37 7.84 3.02
N GLY A 23 6.01 7.73 4.30
CA GLY A 23 5.32 6.55 4.84
C GLY A 23 6.24 5.38 5.19
N ALA A 24 7.49 5.65 5.57
CA ALA A 24 8.38 4.63 6.10
C ALA A 24 7.86 4.03 7.41
N ARG A 25 8.04 2.72 7.56
CA ARG A 25 7.82 2.03 8.84
C ARG A 25 8.98 2.29 9.80
N LEU A 26 8.70 2.18 11.10
CA LEU A 26 9.69 2.39 12.16
C LEU A 26 10.96 1.55 11.97
N GLN A 27 10.82 0.28 11.55
CA GLN A 27 11.96 -0.61 11.31
C GLN A 27 12.88 -0.13 10.18
N LEU A 28 12.35 0.57 9.17
CA LEU A 28 13.16 1.21 8.14
C LEU A 28 13.92 2.39 8.72
N LEU A 29 13.24 3.23 9.51
CA LEU A 29 13.89 4.37 10.18
C LEU A 29 15.02 3.93 11.11
N GLU A 30 14.82 2.85 11.87
CA GLU A 30 15.84 2.25 12.74
C GLU A 30 17.03 1.68 11.96
N ALA A 31 16.82 1.23 10.72
CA ALA A 31 17.89 0.70 9.87
C ALA A 31 18.69 1.78 9.14
N GLU A 32 18.04 2.90 8.79
CA GLU A 32 18.63 3.94 7.95
C GLU A 32 19.08 5.20 8.70
N THR A 33 18.77 5.29 10.00
CA THR A 33 19.18 6.40 10.86
C THR A 33 19.85 5.89 12.14
N SER A 34 20.61 6.77 12.78
CA SER A 34 21.28 6.56 14.06
C SER A 34 20.48 7.08 15.27
N LEU A 35 19.23 7.49 15.05
CA LEU A 35 18.34 7.97 16.10
C LEU A 35 17.87 6.81 16.96
N SER A 36 17.70 7.06 18.27
CA SER A 36 17.13 6.05 19.15
C SER A 36 15.66 5.77 18.80
N ARG A 37 15.22 4.54 19.06
CA ARG A 37 13.83 4.12 18.87
C ARG A 37 12.82 5.08 19.50
N ASP A 38 13.07 5.52 20.74
CA ASP A 38 12.17 6.45 21.44
C ASP A 38 12.07 7.80 20.74
N ARG A 39 13.18 8.32 20.20
CA ARG A 39 13.18 9.55 19.40
C ARG A 39 12.40 9.38 18.11
N LEU A 40 12.59 8.26 17.41
CA LEU A 40 11.86 7.95 16.18
C LEU A 40 10.35 7.82 16.41
N VAL A 41 9.94 7.13 17.48
CA VAL A 41 8.52 7.01 17.86
C VAL A 41 7.92 8.37 18.20
N LYS A 42 8.66 9.21 18.94
CA LYS A 42 8.22 10.57 19.27
C LYS A 42 8.07 11.43 18.02
N LEU A 43 9.10 11.46 17.15
CA LEU A 43 9.09 12.18 15.88
C LEU A 43 7.92 11.75 14.99
N TYR A 44 7.68 10.44 14.86
CA TYR A 44 6.57 9.93 14.07
C TYR A 44 5.21 10.42 14.59
N LYS A 45 5.00 10.40 15.92
CA LYS A 45 3.77 10.91 16.55
C LYS A 45 3.60 12.41 16.33
N GLU A 46 4.67 13.18 16.44
CA GLU A 46 4.65 14.63 16.18
C GLU A 46 4.25 14.94 14.73
N LEU A 47 4.76 14.18 13.75
CA LEU A 47 4.48 14.41 12.32
C LEU A 47 3.15 13.83 11.84
N LYS A 48 2.75 12.64 12.31
CA LYS A 48 1.58 11.91 11.79
C LYS A 48 0.38 11.91 12.74
N GLY A 49 0.54 12.40 13.98
CA GLY A 49 -0.50 12.41 15.01
C GLY A 49 -0.88 11.03 15.57
N VAL A 50 -0.32 9.94 15.02
CA VAL A 50 -0.62 8.56 15.40
C VAL A 50 0.65 7.80 15.73
N SER A 51 0.52 6.68 16.44
CA SER A 51 1.67 5.81 16.70
C SER A 51 2.11 5.10 15.40
N PRO A 52 3.42 4.82 15.24
CA PRO A 52 3.89 4.01 14.11
C PRO A 52 3.15 2.68 14.02
N PRO A 53 2.82 2.20 12.80
CA PRO A 53 2.16 0.92 12.63
C PRO A 53 3.03 -0.20 13.19
N LYS A 54 2.40 -1.10 13.95
CA LYS A 54 3.04 -2.31 14.46
C LYS A 54 3.07 -3.37 13.37
N GLY A 55 4.08 -4.23 13.41
CA GLY A 55 4.21 -5.35 12.49
C GLY A 55 5.57 -5.36 11.81
N MET A 56 5.94 -6.55 11.35
CA MET A 56 7.24 -6.78 10.75
C MET A 56 7.26 -6.32 9.27
N LEU A 57 8.46 -6.01 8.77
CA LEU A 57 8.72 -5.78 7.35
C LEU A 57 8.35 -7.03 6.53
N PRO A 58 8.08 -6.88 5.22
CA PRO A 58 7.90 -8.02 4.34
C PRO A 58 9.14 -8.93 4.35
N PHE A 59 8.93 -10.25 4.46
CA PHE A 59 10.01 -11.25 4.51
C PHE A 59 10.13 -12.11 3.25
N SER A 60 9.14 -12.08 2.36
CA SER A 60 9.14 -12.86 1.14
C SER A 60 9.18 -11.98 -0.11
N THR A 61 9.69 -12.57 -1.18
CA THR A 61 9.77 -11.97 -2.51
C THR A 61 8.44 -12.05 -3.27
N ASP A 62 7.50 -12.88 -2.83
CA ASP A 62 6.33 -13.30 -3.61
C ASP A 62 5.41 -12.13 -3.99
N TRP A 63 5.29 -11.14 -3.10
CA TRP A 63 4.48 -9.96 -3.37
C TRP A 63 4.95 -9.24 -4.65
N PHE A 64 6.27 -9.19 -4.88
CA PHE A 64 6.88 -8.57 -6.06
C PHE A 64 6.67 -9.36 -7.36
N MET A 65 6.22 -10.61 -7.29
CA MET A 65 5.91 -11.42 -8.47
C MET A 65 4.46 -11.30 -8.92
N THR A 66 3.59 -10.74 -8.09
CA THR A 66 2.19 -10.53 -8.45
C THR A 66 2.07 -9.42 -9.50
N TRP A 67 1.14 -9.58 -10.46
CA TRP A 67 1.07 -8.77 -11.69
C TRP A 67 1.24 -7.25 -11.51
N GLN A 68 0.35 -6.61 -10.74
CA GLN A 68 0.39 -5.16 -10.57
C GLN A 68 1.58 -4.71 -9.69
N PRO A 69 1.82 -5.30 -8.50
CA PRO A 69 3.05 -5.06 -7.75
C PRO A 69 4.35 -5.21 -8.53
N ASN A 70 4.47 -6.23 -9.38
CA ASN A 70 5.65 -6.47 -10.21
C ASN A 70 5.91 -5.29 -11.15
N PHE A 71 4.86 -4.77 -11.80
CA PHE A 71 4.98 -3.60 -12.67
C PHE A 71 5.51 -2.37 -11.90
N HIS A 72 4.88 -2.00 -10.79
CA HIS A 72 5.30 -0.85 -9.99
C HIS A 72 6.71 -1.02 -9.41
N SER A 73 7.05 -2.25 -8.99
CA SER A 73 8.38 -2.58 -8.47
C SER A 73 9.45 -2.51 -9.55
N SER A 74 9.15 -2.99 -10.75
CA SER A 74 10.04 -2.92 -11.91
C SER A 74 10.27 -1.49 -12.35
N LEU A 75 9.22 -0.66 -12.39
CA LEU A 75 9.34 0.76 -12.69
C LEU A 75 10.27 1.45 -11.68
N PHE A 76 9.97 1.34 -10.38
CA PHE A 76 10.79 1.91 -9.32
C PHE A 76 12.24 1.42 -9.41
N TYR A 77 12.47 0.12 -9.58
CA TYR A 77 13.83 -0.43 -9.54
C TYR A 77 14.65 -0.02 -10.77
N ASN A 78 14.01 0.17 -11.94
CA ASN A 78 14.69 0.73 -13.11
C ASN A 78 15.09 2.21 -12.91
N ILE A 79 14.27 3.00 -12.19
CA ILE A 79 14.66 4.36 -11.78
C ILE A 79 15.82 4.28 -10.77
N TYR A 80 15.71 3.40 -9.77
CA TYR A 80 16.71 3.24 -8.73
C TYR A 80 18.09 2.84 -9.27
N ARG A 81 18.18 1.85 -10.16
CA ARG A 81 19.47 1.46 -10.75
C ARG A 81 20.13 2.61 -11.52
N PHE A 82 19.35 3.46 -12.17
CA PHE A 82 19.86 4.63 -12.88
C PHE A 82 20.40 5.66 -11.88
N MET A 83 19.61 5.99 -10.85
CA MET A 83 19.98 6.94 -9.80
C MET A 83 21.17 6.47 -8.95
N ALA A 84 21.22 5.18 -8.59
CA ALA A 84 22.32 4.62 -7.81
C ALA A 84 23.62 4.56 -8.63
N GLY A 85 23.54 4.28 -9.94
CA GLY A 85 24.71 4.23 -10.82
C GLY A 85 25.32 5.59 -11.14
N HIS A 86 24.51 6.66 -11.19
CA HIS A 86 24.96 7.98 -11.67
C HIS A 86 24.86 9.09 -10.63
N GLY A 87 24.14 8.87 -9.52
CA GLY A 87 23.78 9.92 -8.58
C GLY A 87 24.82 10.26 -7.52
N GLY A 88 25.83 9.40 -7.29
CA GLY A 88 26.88 9.62 -6.28
C GLY A 88 26.36 9.80 -4.84
N CYS A 89 25.13 9.37 -4.56
CA CYS A 89 24.43 9.55 -3.29
C CYS A 89 24.51 8.27 -2.44
N ARG A 90 24.19 8.38 -1.14
CA ARG A 90 24.00 7.19 -0.29
C ARG A 90 22.88 6.30 -0.83
N ALA A 91 22.89 5.01 -0.49
CA ALA A 91 21.87 4.06 -0.92
C ALA A 91 20.44 4.54 -0.58
N ILE A 92 20.20 4.98 0.66
CA ILE A 92 18.89 5.50 1.10
C ILE A 92 18.46 6.78 0.35
N GLU A 93 19.39 7.70 0.11
CA GLU A 93 19.10 8.91 -0.67
C GLU A 93 18.69 8.56 -2.11
N SER A 94 19.37 7.57 -2.70
CA SER A 94 19.03 7.04 -4.02
C SER A 94 17.65 6.38 -4.03
N ILE A 95 17.31 5.61 -2.98
CA ILE A 95 15.97 5.03 -2.81
C ILE A 95 14.91 6.13 -2.71
N VAL A 96 15.12 7.12 -1.86
CA VAL A 96 14.16 8.22 -1.64
C VAL A 96 13.91 9.01 -2.93
N LYS A 97 14.98 9.43 -3.62
CA LYS A 97 14.86 10.16 -4.89
C LYS A 97 14.13 9.33 -5.95
N SER A 98 14.49 8.05 -6.08
CA SER A 98 13.86 7.14 -7.05
C SER A 98 12.40 6.86 -6.71
N TYR A 99 12.07 6.80 -5.43
CA TYR A 99 10.70 6.60 -4.97
C TYR A 99 9.83 7.83 -5.25
N ARG A 100 10.36 9.05 -5.11
CA ARG A 100 9.65 10.27 -5.52
C ARG A 100 9.36 10.29 -7.03
N LEU A 101 10.36 9.98 -7.86
CA LEU A 101 10.16 9.88 -9.31
C LEU A 101 9.12 8.80 -9.68
N TYR A 102 9.10 7.68 -8.95
CA TYR A 102 8.05 6.67 -9.10
C TYR A 102 6.67 7.23 -8.74
N LEU A 103 6.53 7.96 -7.64
CA LEU A 103 5.25 8.58 -7.25
C LEU A 103 4.79 9.62 -8.28
N GLU A 104 5.71 10.46 -8.77
CA GLU A 104 5.43 11.45 -9.82
C GLU A 104 4.94 10.75 -11.10
N HIS A 105 5.63 9.68 -11.54
CA HIS A 105 5.20 8.91 -12.71
C HIS A 105 3.80 8.31 -12.53
N VAL A 106 3.52 7.72 -11.38
CA VAL A 106 2.20 7.14 -11.07
C VAL A 106 1.11 8.21 -11.06
N GLN A 107 1.38 9.37 -10.46
CA GLN A 107 0.44 10.50 -10.44
C GLN A 107 0.17 11.07 -11.83
N LEU A 108 1.20 11.20 -12.68
CA LEU A 108 1.05 11.67 -14.06
C LEU A 108 0.16 10.78 -14.92
N HIS A 109 -0.02 9.51 -14.54
CA HIS A 109 -0.86 8.54 -15.23
C HIS A 109 -2.21 8.28 -14.53
N ASP A 110 -2.59 9.11 -13.56
CA ASP A 110 -3.83 8.96 -12.76
C ASP A 110 -3.97 7.56 -12.14
N ASP A 111 -2.82 6.97 -11.76
CA ASP A 111 -2.74 5.66 -11.12
C ASP A 111 -2.58 5.78 -9.60
N GLU A 112 -2.94 4.72 -8.88
CA GLU A 112 -2.71 4.63 -7.43
C GLU A 112 -1.34 3.99 -7.16
N PRO A 113 -0.52 4.55 -6.25
CA PRO A 113 0.76 3.97 -5.89
C PRO A 113 0.58 2.65 -5.14
N VAL A 114 0.87 1.53 -5.80
CA VAL A 114 0.79 0.18 -5.22
C VAL A 114 2.03 -0.18 -4.40
N LEU A 115 3.21 0.30 -4.83
CA LEU A 115 4.47 0.12 -4.11
C LEU A 115 4.60 1.22 -3.05
N SER A 116 4.76 0.81 -1.78
CA SER A 116 5.10 1.73 -0.68
C SER A 116 6.62 1.91 -0.54
N LEU A 117 7.06 3.01 0.09
CA LEU A 117 8.49 3.27 0.33
C LEU A 117 9.16 2.11 1.05
N THR A 118 8.49 1.54 2.06
CA THR A 118 9.03 0.42 2.82
C THR A 118 9.24 -0.81 1.96
N ARG A 119 8.31 -1.11 1.03
CA ARG A 119 8.48 -2.22 0.08
C ARG A 119 9.55 -1.91 -0.96
N ALA A 120 9.67 -0.67 -1.41
CA ALA A 120 10.72 -0.23 -2.33
C ALA A 120 12.12 -0.40 -1.70
N TRP A 121 12.27 -0.04 -0.43
CA TRP A 121 13.48 -0.28 0.35
C TRP A 121 13.77 -1.79 0.52
N THR A 122 12.76 -2.58 0.89
CA THR A 122 12.92 -4.05 0.99
C THR A 122 13.29 -4.68 -0.35
N LEU A 123 12.72 -4.19 -1.45
CA LEU A 123 13.04 -4.65 -2.81
C LEU A 123 14.53 -4.51 -3.10
N VAL A 124 15.11 -3.33 -2.83
CA VAL A 124 16.56 -3.11 -3.02
C VAL A 124 17.38 -4.13 -2.23
N ARG A 125 17.02 -4.39 -0.97
CA ARG A 125 17.72 -5.39 -0.15
C ARG A 125 17.61 -6.81 -0.70
N PHE A 126 16.48 -7.19 -1.30
CA PHE A 126 16.35 -8.50 -1.95
C PHE A 126 17.20 -8.63 -3.22
N PHE A 127 17.44 -7.52 -3.91
CA PHE A 127 18.44 -7.49 -4.99
C PHE A 127 19.86 -7.59 -4.43
N ASP A 128 20.19 -6.83 -3.39
CA ASP A 128 21.51 -6.85 -2.76
C ASP A 128 21.85 -8.25 -2.19
N SER A 129 20.84 -8.98 -1.70
CA SER A 129 21.00 -10.35 -1.21
C SER A 129 20.97 -11.42 -2.31
N GLY A 130 20.86 -11.04 -3.58
CA GLY A 130 20.84 -11.97 -4.70
C GLY A 130 19.59 -12.86 -4.78
N MET A 131 18.49 -12.45 -4.15
CA MET A 131 17.20 -13.18 -4.21
C MET A 131 16.36 -12.79 -5.42
N LEU A 132 16.61 -11.60 -5.98
CA LEU A 132 15.91 -11.04 -7.13
C LEU A 132 16.89 -10.65 -8.24
N GLN A 133 16.38 -10.61 -9.47
CA GLN A 133 17.10 -10.15 -10.64
C GLN A 133 16.18 -9.36 -11.58
N MET A 134 16.77 -8.66 -12.55
CA MET A 134 16.03 -8.01 -13.64
C MET A 134 16.04 -8.91 -14.88
N SER A 135 14.85 -9.21 -15.39
CA SER A 135 14.64 -10.05 -16.58
C SER A 135 14.10 -9.22 -17.73
N ALA A 136 14.73 -9.32 -18.90
CA ALA A 136 14.28 -8.61 -20.10
C ALA A 136 13.12 -9.35 -20.79
N CYS A 137 12.01 -8.66 -21.00
CA CYS A 137 10.85 -9.21 -21.70
C CYS A 137 11.15 -9.42 -23.19
N ARG A 138 10.91 -10.63 -23.71
CA ARG A 138 11.12 -10.95 -25.14
C ARG A 138 10.16 -10.25 -26.09
N ARG A 139 9.07 -9.66 -25.59
CA ARG A 139 8.07 -8.95 -26.40
C ARG A 139 8.28 -7.43 -26.42
N CYS A 140 8.35 -6.79 -25.24
CA CYS A 140 8.49 -5.33 -25.16
C CYS A 140 9.92 -4.84 -24.88
N GLY A 141 10.88 -5.73 -24.59
CA GLY A 141 12.26 -5.37 -24.23
C GLY A 141 12.42 -4.73 -22.84
N GLY A 142 11.33 -4.42 -22.14
CA GLY A 142 11.37 -3.85 -20.79
C GLY A 142 11.97 -4.83 -19.78
N HIS A 143 12.60 -4.29 -18.73
CA HIS A 143 13.21 -5.07 -17.65
C HIS A 143 12.26 -5.16 -16.46
N PHE A 144 11.97 -6.37 -16.01
CA PHE A 144 11.04 -6.63 -14.91
C PHE A 144 11.70 -7.43 -13.78
N VAL A 145 11.23 -7.22 -12.55
CA VAL A 145 11.66 -8.00 -11.38
C VAL A 145 11.27 -9.46 -11.58
N ALA A 146 12.19 -10.38 -11.31
CA ALA A 146 11.96 -11.83 -11.28
C ALA A 146 12.77 -12.47 -10.14
N HIS A 147 12.48 -13.73 -9.81
CA HIS A 147 13.33 -14.47 -8.87
C HIS A 147 14.72 -14.64 -9.48
N ALA A 148 15.74 -14.60 -8.63
CA ALA A 148 17.08 -14.96 -9.03
C ALA A 148 17.10 -16.38 -9.58
N TYR A 149 17.91 -16.61 -10.61
CA TYR A 149 18.09 -17.91 -11.28
C TYR A 149 16.88 -18.46 -12.03
N ASP A 150 15.76 -17.73 -12.10
CA ASP A 150 14.67 -18.09 -13.01
C ASP A 150 15.16 -18.10 -14.48
N PRO A 151 14.69 -19.04 -15.31
CA PRO A 151 15.04 -19.08 -16.73
C PRO A 151 14.74 -17.77 -17.43
N GLN A 152 15.79 -17.07 -17.83
CA GLN A 152 15.70 -15.81 -18.59
C GLN A 152 15.24 -16.04 -20.04
N HIS A 153 15.50 -17.25 -20.57
CA HIS A 153 15.16 -17.57 -21.94
C HIS A 153 13.65 -17.73 -22.09
N GLY A 154 13.03 -16.77 -22.80
CA GLY A 154 11.59 -16.78 -23.05
C GLY A 154 10.75 -16.00 -22.03
N PHE A 155 11.35 -15.25 -21.11
CA PHE A 155 10.60 -14.43 -20.17
C PHE A 155 9.67 -13.44 -20.90
N VAL A 156 8.39 -13.45 -20.53
CA VAL A 156 7.36 -12.52 -21.00
C VAL A 156 6.74 -11.85 -19.79
N CYS A 157 6.78 -10.51 -19.75
CA CYS A 157 6.27 -9.78 -18.61
C CYS A 157 4.72 -9.82 -18.54
N GLY A 158 4.20 -9.57 -17.34
CA GLY A 158 2.76 -9.53 -17.11
C GLY A 158 2.02 -8.40 -17.84
N LEU A 159 2.70 -7.39 -18.39
CA LEU A 159 2.04 -6.42 -19.28
C LEU A 159 1.81 -7.00 -20.68
N CYS A 160 2.75 -7.77 -21.19
CA CYS A 160 2.64 -8.40 -22.51
C CYS A 160 1.82 -9.70 -22.48
N GLN A 161 1.62 -10.29 -21.30
CA GLN A 161 0.75 -11.44 -21.07
C GLN A 161 -0.04 -11.24 -19.77
N PRO A 162 -1.04 -10.34 -19.79
CA PRO A 162 -1.81 -10.01 -18.58
C PRO A 162 -2.65 -11.20 -18.11
N PRO A 163 -2.74 -11.44 -16.79
CA PRO A 163 -3.62 -12.47 -16.25
C PRO A 163 -5.08 -12.08 -16.46
N SER A 164 -6.00 -13.05 -16.42
CA SER A 164 -7.45 -12.85 -16.66
C SER A 164 -8.14 -11.86 -15.70
N ARG A 165 -7.47 -11.48 -14.61
CA ARG A 165 -7.97 -10.51 -13.61
C ARG A 165 -7.38 -9.10 -13.79
N ALA A 166 -6.53 -8.91 -14.80
CA ALA A 166 -5.92 -7.63 -15.09
C ALA A 166 -6.98 -6.53 -15.30
N GLY A 167 -6.80 -5.37 -14.65
CA GLY A 167 -7.70 -4.21 -14.74
C GLY A 167 -9.06 -4.35 -14.04
N LYS A 168 -9.40 -5.51 -13.46
CA LYS A 168 -10.70 -5.71 -12.77
C LYS A 168 -10.77 -4.99 -11.42
N THR A 169 -9.63 -4.72 -10.79
CA THR A 169 -9.54 -4.02 -9.48
C THR A 169 -9.95 -2.55 -9.57
N LYS A 170 -9.59 -1.84 -10.64
CA LYS A 170 -10.02 -0.43 -10.86
C LYS A 170 -11.55 -0.30 -10.96
N LYS A 171 -12.19 -1.17 -11.74
CA LYS A 171 -13.66 -1.21 -11.85
C LYS A 171 -14.32 -1.52 -10.51
N ALA A 172 -13.80 -2.50 -9.76
CA ALA A 172 -14.35 -2.86 -8.46
C ALA A 172 -14.18 -1.75 -7.40
N ALA A 173 -13.06 -1.02 -7.42
CA ALA A 173 -12.82 0.12 -6.54
C ALA A 173 -13.74 1.31 -6.88
N GLN A 174 -13.93 1.61 -8.17
CA GLN A 174 -14.91 2.62 -8.64
C GLN A 174 -16.32 2.28 -8.18
N THR A 175 -16.77 1.03 -8.42
CA THR A 175 -18.09 0.58 -7.96
C THR A 175 -18.23 0.60 -6.43
N ARG A 176 -17.14 0.35 -5.68
CA ARG A 176 -17.15 0.45 -4.21
C ARG A 176 -17.26 1.90 -3.74
N ALA A 177 -16.53 2.83 -4.36
CA ALA A 177 -16.60 4.25 -4.07
C ALA A 177 -18.00 4.82 -4.41
N GLU A 178 -18.55 4.46 -5.57
CA GLU A 178 -19.92 4.80 -5.98
C GLU A 178 -20.97 4.29 -4.97
N ARG A 179 -20.83 3.04 -4.51
CA ARG A 179 -21.72 2.47 -3.47
C ARG A 179 -21.57 3.17 -2.12
N GLN A 180 -20.35 3.55 -1.72
CA GLN A 180 -20.12 4.25 -0.45
C GLN A 180 -20.70 5.68 -0.48
N ILE A 181 -20.63 6.36 -1.62
CA ILE A 181 -21.27 7.67 -1.82
C ILE A 181 -22.81 7.52 -1.80
N ALA A 182 -23.35 6.49 -2.45
CA ALA A 182 -24.81 6.23 -2.45
C ALA A 182 -25.37 5.93 -1.06
N VAL A 183 -24.63 5.23 -0.20
CA VAL A 183 -25.03 4.94 1.19
C VAL A 183 -24.92 6.18 2.09
N ALA A 184 -23.92 7.05 1.85
CA ALA A 184 -23.78 8.31 2.59
C ALA A 184 -24.82 9.38 2.20
N GLY A 185 -25.49 9.22 1.05
CA GLY A 185 -26.53 10.12 0.56
C GLY A 185 -27.95 9.78 0.99
N ILE A 186 -28.16 8.70 1.76
CA ILE A 186 -29.47 8.39 2.36
C ILE A 186 -29.54 9.11 3.71
N PRO A 187 -30.38 10.15 3.89
CA PRO A 187 -30.60 10.71 5.21
C PRO A 187 -31.15 9.61 6.11
N ALA A 188 -30.52 9.40 7.27
CA ALA A 188 -31.04 8.52 8.30
C ALA A 188 -32.40 9.07 8.76
N GLU A 189 -33.48 8.50 8.25
CA GLU A 189 -34.82 8.82 8.68
C GLU A 189 -34.96 8.29 10.12
N VAL A 190 -34.79 9.19 11.08
CA VAL A 190 -35.02 8.92 12.50
C VAL A 190 -36.53 8.69 12.65
N PRO A 191 -37.00 7.50 13.07
CA PRO A 191 -38.43 7.29 13.28
C PRO A 191 -38.87 8.21 14.42
N GLN A 192 -39.67 9.23 14.10
CA GLN A 192 -40.30 10.07 15.11
C GLN A 192 -41.33 9.23 15.85
N VAL A 193 -41.05 8.94 17.12
CA VAL A 193 -42.03 8.37 18.05
C VAL A 193 -43.06 9.46 18.34
N THR A 194 -44.18 9.44 17.64
CA THR A 194 -45.32 10.30 17.96
C THR A 194 -46.14 9.65 19.07
N ASP A 195 -46.18 10.34 20.20
CA ASP A 195 -46.98 10.07 21.39
C ASP A 195 -48.47 10.05 21.04
N ALA A 196 -49.07 8.86 20.95
CA ALA A 196 -50.50 8.67 20.73
C ALA A 196 -51.15 8.18 22.04
N ARG A 197 -51.63 9.13 22.83
CA ARG A 197 -52.51 8.89 23.97
C ARG A 197 -53.81 8.23 23.53
N ALA A 198 -54.12 7.13 24.22
CA ALA A 198 -55.42 6.53 24.52
C ALA A 198 -56.65 7.04 23.74
N HIS A 199 -57.22 6.15 22.93
CA HIS A 199 -58.66 6.02 22.84
C HIS A 199 -59.02 4.53 22.73
N GLU A 200 -59.65 4.02 23.79
CA GLU A 200 -60.25 2.69 23.85
C GLU A 200 -61.35 2.56 22.79
N ALA A 201 -61.25 1.55 21.94
CA ALA A 201 -62.37 1.01 21.19
C ALA A 201 -62.19 -0.50 21.03
N ARG A 202 -63.10 -1.23 21.68
CA ARG A 202 -63.33 -2.69 21.67
C ARG A 202 -63.09 -3.35 20.31
N CYS A 203 -62.32 -4.44 20.31
CA CYS A 203 -62.43 -5.51 19.32
C CYS A 203 -63.22 -6.69 19.91
N PRO A 204 -64.23 -7.25 19.21
CA PRO A 204 -64.78 -8.55 19.53
C PRO A 204 -63.91 -9.66 18.92
N ALA A 205 -63.74 -10.75 19.65
CA ALA A 205 -63.12 -11.99 19.15
C ALA A 205 -64.05 -12.66 18.12
N PRO A 206 -63.48 -13.38 17.14
CA PRO A 206 -63.89 -14.78 17.03
C PRO A 206 -62.77 -15.77 16.64
N THR A 207 -62.80 -16.88 17.39
CA THR A 207 -62.65 -18.29 17.01
C THR A 207 -61.48 -18.78 16.16
N LEU A 208 -60.74 -19.69 16.80
CA LEU A 208 -59.94 -20.78 16.24
C LEU A 208 -60.70 -21.61 15.21
N ASP A 209 -60.04 -22.00 14.12
CA ASP A 209 -60.18 -23.34 13.54
C ASP A 209 -58.90 -23.78 12.79
N THR A 210 -58.39 -24.91 13.29
CA THR A 210 -57.55 -26.05 12.83
C THR A 210 -57.03 -26.15 11.37
N PRO A 211 -55.92 -26.91 11.15
CA PRO A 211 -55.07 -26.87 9.95
C PRO A 211 -55.42 -27.95 8.92
N VAL A 212 -54.96 -27.77 7.67
CA VAL A 212 -54.99 -28.81 6.62
C VAL A 212 -53.62 -28.93 5.94
N ASN A 213 -53.02 -30.10 6.18
CA ASN A 213 -52.23 -31.00 5.32
C ASN A 213 -51.28 -30.44 4.25
N ALA A 214 -50.00 -30.82 4.42
CA ALA A 214 -49.05 -31.02 3.34
C ALA A 214 -49.05 -32.50 2.92
N GLU A 215 -49.20 -32.76 1.61
CA GLU A 215 -48.80 -34.00 0.96
C GLU A 215 -48.06 -33.66 -0.34
N VAL A 216 -47.05 -34.51 -0.59
CA VAL A 216 -46.13 -34.67 -1.73
C VAL A 216 -44.88 -33.79 -1.75
#